data_AF-A0A819SUS0-F1
#
_entry.id   AF-A0A819SUS0-F1
#
_cell.length_a   1.000
_cell.length_b   1.000
_cell.length_c   1.000
_cell.angle_alpha   90.00
_cell.angle_beta   90.00
_cell.angle_gamma   90.00
#
_symmetry.space_group_name_H-M   'P 1'
#
loop_
_entity.id
_entity.type
_entity.pdbx_description
1 polymer ?
#
loop_
_entity_poly.entity_id
_entity_poly.type
_entity_poly.pdbx_seq_one_letter_code
_entity_poly.pdbx_strand_id
1 'polypeptide(L)'
;MTHNDIGHVDNLDKTQIETLKTCWITLLERISKESSISIDEIVGSSQGDVLFRSVGYDNPDVLILRWLRARKWDVNAAVQQLIDTLNWRYE
;
A
#
# COMPACT_ATOMS: atom_id res chain seq x y z
N MET A 1 3.05 -13.63 -11.71
CA MET A 1 3.55 -14.21 -10.44
C MET A 1 2.60 -15.34 -10.08
N THR A 2 3.12 -16.51 -9.79
CA THR A 2 2.36 -17.72 -9.45
C THR A 2 2.33 -17.92 -7.94
N HIS A 3 1.44 -18.78 -7.45
CA HIS A 3 1.31 -19.08 -6.01
C HIS A 3 2.59 -19.65 -5.38
N ASN A 4 3.49 -20.23 -6.17
CA ASN A 4 4.76 -20.79 -5.69
C ASN A 4 5.91 -19.78 -5.69
N ASP A 5 5.74 -18.60 -6.30
CA ASP A 5 6.81 -17.60 -6.35
C ASP A 5 6.98 -16.96 -4.95
N ILE A 6 8.23 -16.75 -4.54
CA ILE A 6 8.53 -16.05 -3.29
C ILE A 6 7.97 -14.62 -3.36
N GLY A 7 7.28 -14.19 -2.31
CA GLY A 7 6.65 -12.87 -2.27
C GLY A 7 5.25 -12.82 -2.87
N HIS A 8 4.69 -13.97 -3.28
CA HIS A 8 3.27 -14.14 -3.56
C HIS A 8 2.46 -14.06 -2.28
N VAL A 9 1.22 -13.56 -2.36
CA VAL A 9 0.36 -13.39 -1.17
C VAL A 9 0.15 -14.71 -0.41
N ASP A 10 0.05 -15.82 -1.12
CA ASP A 10 -0.07 -17.17 -0.56
C ASP A 10 1.27 -17.82 -0.15
N ASN A 11 2.40 -17.15 -0.41
CA ASN A 11 3.75 -17.68 -0.17
C ASN A 11 4.70 -16.58 0.34
N LEU A 12 4.28 -15.95 1.46
CA LEU A 12 5.08 -14.97 2.19
C LEU A 12 5.81 -15.61 3.36
N ASP A 13 7.09 -15.30 3.52
CA ASP A 13 7.82 -15.60 4.76
C ASP A 13 7.46 -14.62 5.89
N LYS A 14 7.90 -14.90 7.12
CA LYS A 14 7.59 -14.08 8.29
C LYS A 14 8.06 -12.63 8.15
N THR A 15 9.26 -12.42 7.60
CA THR A 15 9.84 -11.09 7.39
C THR A 15 9.06 -10.31 6.34
N GLN A 16 8.61 -10.97 5.27
CA GLN A 16 7.76 -10.38 4.24
C GLN A 16 6.40 -9.99 4.79
N ILE A 17 5.79 -10.82 5.65
CA ILE A 17 4.53 -10.50 6.33
C ILE A 17 4.70 -9.27 7.24
N GLU A 18 5.78 -9.20 8.01
CA GLU A 18 6.08 -8.04 8.84
C GLU A 18 6.29 -6.78 7.98
N THR A 19 7.05 -6.90 6.89
CA THR A 19 7.30 -5.80 5.95
C THR A 19 6.01 -5.30 5.31
N LEU A 20 5.11 -6.21 4.90
CA LEU A 20 3.79 -5.87 4.37
C LEU A 20 2.95 -5.08 5.38
N LYS A 21 2.90 -5.54 6.63
CA LYS A 21 2.19 -4.84 7.72
C LYS A 21 2.76 -3.46 7.96
N THR A 22 4.08 -3.34 8.06
CA THR A 22 4.75 -2.04 8.21
C THR A 22 4.42 -1.12 7.04
N CYS A 23 4.44 -1.63 5.81
CA CYS A 23 4.10 -0.83 4.63
C CYS A 23 2.67 -0.30 4.67
N TRP A 24 1.71 -1.13 5.09
CA TRP A 24 0.32 -0.69 5.29
C TRP A 24 0.20 0.43 6.34
N ILE A 25 0.82 0.24 7.51
CA ILE A 25 0.78 1.22 8.60
C ILE A 25 1.40 2.53 8.13
N THR A 26 2.62 2.48 7.58
CA THR A 26 3.33 3.67 7.11
C THR A 26 2.56 4.39 5.99
N LEU A 27 1.90 3.67 5.09
CA LEU A 27 1.06 4.27 4.07
C LEU A 27 -0.10 5.07 4.68
N LEU A 28 -0.87 4.44 5.57
CA LEU A 28 -2.04 5.08 6.19
C LEU A 28 -1.63 6.29 7.04
N GLU A 29 -0.56 6.16 7.82
CA GLU A 29 0.01 7.27 8.59
C GLU A 29 0.45 8.43 7.69
N ARG A 30 1.04 8.13 6.53
CA ARG A 30 1.50 9.15 5.59
C ARG A 30 0.34 9.87 4.92
N ILE A 31 -0.73 9.16 4.54
CA ILE A 31 -1.96 9.77 4.00
C ILE A 31 -2.61 10.64 5.07
N SER A 32 -2.79 10.12 6.29
CA SER A 32 -3.32 10.88 7.43
C SER A 32 -2.53 12.17 7.66
N LYS A 33 -1.19 12.09 7.65
CA LYS A 33 -0.29 13.23 7.84
C LYS A 33 -0.38 14.26 6.70
N GLU A 34 -0.40 13.82 5.44
CA GLU A 34 -0.46 14.73 4.28
C GLU A 34 -1.80 15.45 4.17
N SER A 35 -2.89 14.77 4.53
CA SER A 35 -4.21 15.38 4.59
C SER A 35 -4.48 16.14 5.90
N SER A 36 -3.59 16.05 6.89
CA SER A 36 -3.78 16.60 8.25
C SER A 36 -5.09 16.16 8.92
N ILE A 37 -5.45 14.89 8.72
CA ILE A 37 -6.67 14.25 9.26
C ILE A 37 -6.31 13.07 10.15
N SER A 38 -7.26 12.58 10.95
CA SER A 38 -7.07 11.32 11.68
C SER A 38 -7.22 10.10 10.77
N ILE A 39 -6.72 8.93 11.21
CA ILE A 39 -6.75 7.69 10.40
C ILE A 39 -8.20 7.25 10.08
N ASP A 40 -9.14 7.48 10.99
CA ASP A 40 -10.56 7.17 10.80
C ASP A 40 -11.23 8.04 9.72
N GLU A 41 -10.64 9.19 9.40
CA GLU A 41 -11.14 10.11 8.37
C GLU A 41 -10.54 9.82 6.98
N ILE A 42 -9.59 8.88 6.84
CA ILE A 42 -8.91 8.59 5.56
C ILE A 42 -9.91 8.19 4.47
N VAL A 43 -10.99 7.46 4.79
CA VAL A 43 -11.99 7.03 3.81
C VAL A 43 -12.67 8.22 3.10
N GLY A 44 -12.62 9.42 3.68
CA GLY A 44 -13.15 10.65 3.09
C GLY A 44 -12.09 11.56 2.44
N SER A 45 -10.80 11.19 2.45
CA SER A 45 -9.74 12.00 1.84
C SER A 45 -9.59 11.72 0.34
N SER A 46 -8.96 12.64 -0.38
CA SER A 46 -8.71 12.50 -1.83
C SER A 46 -7.89 11.25 -2.15
N GLN A 47 -6.75 11.04 -1.45
CA GLN A 47 -5.94 9.84 -1.63
C GLN A 47 -6.62 8.58 -1.10
N GLY A 48 -7.39 8.70 -0.02
CA GLY A 48 -8.11 7.59 0.58
C GLY A 48 -9.20 7.04 -0.35
N ASP A 49 -10.02 7.88 -0.97
CA ASP A 49 -11.05 7.43 -1.92
C ASP A 49 -10.44 6.64 -3.08
N VAL A 50 -9.35 7.15 -3.67
CA VAL A 50 -8.64 6.45 -4.76
C VAL A 50 -8.02 5.13 -4.27
N LEU A 51 -7.45 5.10 -3.07
CA LEU A 51 -6.89 3.90 -2.46
C LEU A 51 -7.97 2.83 -2.24
N PHE A 52 -9.08 3.18 -1.60
CA PHE A 52 -10.14 2.22 -1.30
C PHE A 52 -10.89 1.75 -2.55
N ARG A 53 -11.06 2.60 -3.57
CA ARG A 53 -11.52 2.14 -4.89
C ARG A 53 -10.57 1.13 -5.49
N SER A 54 -9.25 1.39 -5.44
CA SER A 54 -8.23 0.48 -5.97
C SER A 54 -8.26 -0.89 -5.25
N VAL A 55 -8.45 -0.87 -3.93
CA VAL A 55 -8.63 -2.09 -3.12
C VAL A 55 -9.97 -2.77 -3.40
N GLY A 56 -11.02 -2.04 -3.77
CA GLY A 56 -12.32 -2.63 -4.11
C GLY A 56 -12.28 -3.54 -5.35
N TYR A 57 -11.29 -3.38 -6.22
CA TYR A 57 -11.15 -4.17 -7.45
C TYR A 57 -10.27 -5.43 -7.32
N ASP A 58 -9.47 -5.56 -6.27
CA ASP A 58 -8.46 -6.63 -6.11
C ASP A 58 -8.18 -6.91 -4.63
N ASN A 59 -7.39 -7.93 -4.31
CA ASN A 59 -6.96 -8.15 -2.93
C ASN A 59 -6.08 -6.96 -2.45
N PRO A 60 -6.37 -6.36 -1.28
CA PRO A 60 -5.62 -5.23 -0.74
C PRO A 60 -4.11 -5.51 -0.62
N ASP A 61 -3.74 -6.68 -0.09
CA ASP A 61 -2.35 -7.02 0.13
C ASP A 61 -1.62 -7.22 -1.20
N VAL A 62 -2.29 -7.74 -2.22
CA VAL A 62 -1.72 -7.89 -3.56
C VAL A 62 -1.35 -6.52 -4.15
N LEU A 63 -2.15 -5.48 -3.89
CA LEU A 63 -1.83 -4.11 -4.30
C LEU A 63 -0.54 -3.62 -3.66
N ILE A 64 -0.38 -3.73 -2.34
CA ILE A 64 0.83 -3.28 -1.63
C ILE A 64 2.05 -4.11 -2.03
N LEU A 65 1.90 -5.44 -2.08
CA LEU A 65 2.98 -6.34 -2.46
C LEU A 65 3.51 -6.05 -3.86
N ARG A 66 2.67 -5.53 -4.78
CA ARG A 66 3.12 -5.09 -6.12
C ARG A 66 4.20 -4.02 -6.02
N TRP A 67 4.03 -3.05 -5.14
CA TRP A 67 4.98 -1.96 -4.93
C TRP A 67 6.20 -2.41 -4.13
N LEU A 68 6.01 -3.20 -3.07
CA LEU A 68 7.11 -3.77 -2.29
C LEU A 68 8.06 -4.57 -3.18
N ARG A 69 7.54 -5.48 -4.01
CA ARG A 69 8.39 -6.27 -4.93
C ARG A 69 9.11 -5.37 -5.94
N ALA A 70 8.42 -4.39 -6.52
CA ALA A 70 9.01 -3.44 -7.48
C ALA A 70 10.10 -2.53 -6.84
N ARG A 71 10.09 -2.40 -5.51
CA ARG A 71 11.07 -1.63 -4.74
C ARG A 71 11.99 -2.50 -3.89
N LYS A 72 12.13 -3.79 -4.23
CA LYS A 72 13.01 -4.75 -3.55
C LYS A 72 12.77 -4.80 -2.03
N TRP A 73 11.50 -4.72 -1.64
CA TRP A 73 11.02 -4.72 -0.25
C TRP A 73 11.42 -3.50 0.58
N ASP A 74 11.86 -2.40 -0.04
CA ASP A 74 12.02 -1.11 0.64
C ASP A 74 10.66 -0.45 0.89
N VAL A 75 10.27 -0.38 2.17
CA VAL A 75 8.98 0.18 2.60
C VAL A 75 8.85 1.66 2.25
N ASN A 76 9.88 2.47 2.51
CA ASN A 76 9.79 3.91 2.31
C ASN A 76 9.69 4.25 0.81
N ALA A 77 10.49 3.57 -0.01
CA ALA A 77 10.44 3.75 -1.46
C ALA A 77 9.11 3.23 -2.05
N ALA A 78 8.55 2.15 -1.52
CA ALA A 78 7.24 1.63 -1.91
C ALA A 78 6.12 2.61 -1.55
N VAL A 79 6.09 3.11 -0.31
CA VAL A 79 5.07 4.07 0.16
C VAL A 79 5.14 5.37 -0.63
N GLN A 80 6.34 5.93 -0.84
CA GLN A 80 6.50 7.16 -1.63
C GLN A 80 5.91 7.00 -3.03
N GLN A 81 6.28 5.93 -3.73
CA GLN A 81 5.77 5.67 -5.08
C GLN A 81 4.25 5.44 -5.11
N LEU A 82 3.70 4.79 -4.08
CA LEU A 82 2.28 4.54 -3.98
C LEU A 82 1.51 5.86 -3.80
N ILE A 83 1.98 6.75 -2.94
CA ILE A 83 1.38 8.08 -2.72
C ILE A 83 1.47 8.94 -3.99
N ASP A 84 2.63 8.98 -4.64
CA ASP A 84 2.78 9.69 -5.91
C ASP A 84 1.75 9.19 -6.95
N THR A 85 1.50 7.88 -6.96
CA THR A 85 0.51 7.26 -7.85
C THR A 85 -0.94 7.59 -7.45
N LEU A 86 -1.25 7.66 -6.14
CA LEU A 86 -2.57 8.07 -5.65
C LEU A 86 -2.86 9.53 -6.01
N ASN A 87 -1.87 10.42 -5.82
CA ASN A 87 -1.97 11.82 -6.21
C ASN A 87 -2.18 11.96 -7.73
N TRP A 88 -1.38 11.27 -8.55
CA TRP A 88 -1.53 11.28 -10.01
C TRP A 88 -2.89 10.76 -10.49
N ARG A 89 -3.49 9.78 -9.81
CA ARG A 89 -4.82 9.26 -10.17
C ARG A 89 -5.97 10.15 -9.74
N TYR A 90 -5.73 11.03 -8.76
CA TYR A 90 -6.72 11.97 -8.29
C TYR A 90 -6.76 13.23 -9.16
N GLU A 91 -5.60 13.66 -9.69
CA GLU A 91 -5.47 14.73 -10.69
C GLU A 91 -6.25 14.45 -11.98
#